data_AF-A0A8W8KNI6-F1
#
_entry.id   AF-A0A8W8KNI6-F1
#
_cell.length_a   1.000
_cell.length_b   1.000
_cell.length_c   1.000
_cell.angle_alpha   90.00
_cell.angle_beta   90.00
_cell.angle_gamma   90.00
#
_symmetry.space_group_name_H-M   'P 1'
#
loop_
_entity.id
_entity.type
_entity.pdbx_description
1 polymer ?
#
loop_
_entity_poly.entity_id
_entity_poly.type
_entity_poly.pdbx_seq_one_letter_code
_entity_poly.pdbx_strand_id
1 'polypeptide(L)'
;MGDSNYSKAYIQTLIDELKTSKIYTDLQCAAQVEIAKPTLRLSELKKGVLNGLVNSGWDRKLRNAIYRFLQTHPKLQFPSPPPEHLKEPLVFLRKAQQAWEKRILKSLNSMCTDLNIPLARKRPEKEQKEWAQKWTELGIDGPVHFEKTEPKDASVKDLSQFRPVYAPKDFLEVIIGLQNPNYHGSDTPGFYHLWGIVQVPLKVKDIDELRLQYSDMSINQCQSGIDDAQDIPSELFEQERVKLGKKVINTNHGPLAQEFSKKGCPTSMRATLWCQILAVELDEIDILYYEQLKTNVLQHDLLVDSLLYKDVKLTATNDDQYFVFEDFLYQVLLPFSRDTYVLNHFDYNSASPPKSYIRGRLGMDEFAVNYPPNGVIPFHGFAMYVAPMCFLYKETITLYYVFREMYVRYFFRLHSISSHPQGIVGLSLLFESLLQTHESDLFFHLKSVGCQPLKVAFKWLVRAFSGYLSSDQVLLLWDRVLAYNSLEILAVLAVAIFSFRKTNLMKVQSYNAAEAVLADLTTLQVIPLIQLSLFSK
;
A
#
# COMPACT_ATOMS: atom_id res chain seq x y z
N MET A 1 -32.70 1.66 8.93
CA MET A 1 -32.06 1.22 10.19
C MET A 1 -31.92 -0.29 10.08
N GLY A 2 -30.86 -0.76 9.43
CA GLY A 2 -30.61 -2.19 9.23
C GLY A 2 -29.84 -2.75 10.42
N ASP A 3 -30.10 -4.01 10.74
CA ASP A 3 -29.43 -4.76 11.81
C ASP A 3 -27.93 -4.50 11.83
N SER A 4 -27.43 -4.08 12.99
CA SER A 4 -26.00 -3.85 13.20
C SER A 4 -25.25 -5.19 13.06
N ASN A 5 -24.64 -5.42 11.90
CA ASN A 5 -23.68 -6.50 11.59
C ASN A 5 -22.36 -6.45 12.42
N TYR A 6 -22.39 -5.80 13.59
CA TYR A 6 -21.26 -5.65 14.50
C TYR A 6 -21.66 -6.16 15.87
N SER A 7 -20.78 -6.96 16.48
CA SER A 7 -20.99 -7.46 17.83
C SER A 7 -20.98 -6.29 18.83
N LYS A 8 -21.69 -6.45 19.95
CA LYS A 8 -21.67 -5.46 21.05
C LYS A 8 -20.24 -5.19 21.53
N ALA A 9 -19.40 -6.22 21.57
CA ALA A 9 -17.99 -6.10 21.96
C ALA A 9 -17.20 -5.21 20.98
N TYR A 10 -17.38 -5.38 19.67
CA TYR A 10 -16.70 -4.54 18.68
C TYR A 10 -17.13 -3.06 18.77
N ILE A 11 -18.43 -2.81 18.99
CA ILE A 11 -18.94 -1.46 19.22
C ILE A 11 -18.35 -0.85 20.49
N GLN A 12 -18.20 -1.66 21.56
CA GLN A 12 -17.59 -1.20 22.81
C GLN A 12 -16.12 -0.80 22.60
N THR A 13 -15.33 -1.63 21.89
CA THR A 13 -13.94 -1.31 21.53
C THR A 13 -13.84 -0.01 20.73
N LEU A 14 -14.70 0.17 19.72
CA LEU A 14 -14.78 1.44 18.96
C LEU A 14 -15.03 2.63 19.89
N ILE A 15 -15.99 2.52 20.81
CA ILE A 15 -16.34 3.62 21.74
C ILE A 15 -15.18 3.93 22.68
N ASP A 16 -14.49 2.90 23.18
CA ASP A 16 -13.38 3.07 24.10
C ASP A 16 -12.18 3.73 23.40
N GLU A 17 -11.87 3.34 22.16
CA GLU A 17 -10.87 4.00 21.31
C GLU A 17 -11.23 5.47 21.04
N LEU A 18 -12.50 5.75 20.71
CA LEU A 18 -12.92 7.14 20.49
C LEU A 18 -12.75 7.97 21.76
N LYS A 19 -13.06 7.43 22.94
CA LYS A 19 -12.91 8.12 24.24
C LYS A 19 -11.47 8.43 24.61
N THR A 20 -10.50 7.62 24.19
CA THR A 20 -9.08 7.87 24.44
C THR A 20 -8.47 8.83 23.41
N SER A 21 -9.15 9.05 22.29
CA SER A 21 -8.66 9.92 21.21
C SER A 21 -8.98 11.41 21.43
N LYS A 22 -8.21 12.27 20.75
CA LYS A 22 -8.35 13.74 20.76
C LYS A 22 -9.77 14.20 20.40
N ILE A 23 -10.48 13.47 19.53
CA ILE A 23 -11.83 13.84 19.09
C ILE A 23 -12.83 13.90 20.26
N TYR A 24 -12.63 13.08 21.29
CA TYR A 24 -13.52 13.05 22.45
C TYR A 24 -13.34 14.30 23.30
N THR A 25 -12.09 14.71 23.54
CA THR A 25 -11.78 15.96 24.23
C THR A 25 -12.29 17.17 23.45
N ASP A 26 -12.05 17.21 22.14
CA ASP A 26 -12.49 18.31 21.30
C ASP A 26 -14.03 18.39 21.23
N LEU A 27 -14.72 17.24 21.19
CA LEU A 27 -16.18 17.17 21.25
C LEU A 27 -16.72 17.69 22.59
N GLN A 28 -16.06 17.37 23.71
CA GLN A 28 -16.42 17.90 25.03
C GLN A 28 -16.29 19.42 25.07
N CYS A 29 -15.18 19.97 24.57
CA CYS A 29 -14.96 21.42 24.47
C CYS A 29 -16.06 22.08 23.61
N ALA A 30 -16.38 21.49 22.46
CA ALA A 30 -17.46 22.01 21.61
C ALA A 30 -18.84 21.95 22.28
N ALA A 31 -19.13 20.87 23.02
CA ALA A 31 -20.37 20.76 23.77
C ALA A 31 -20.47 21.85 24.86
N GLN A 32 -19.37 22.18 25.54
CA GLN A 32 -19.33 23.28 26.51
C GLN A 32 -19.61 24.64 25.86
N VAL A 33 -19.08 24.88 24.65
CA VAL A 33 -19.38 26.09 23.88
C VAL A 33 -20.87 26.18 23.52
N GLU A 34 -21.50 25.07 23.12
CA GLU A 34 -22.94 25.02 22.86
C GLU A 34 -23.78 25.26 24.12
N ILE A 35 -23.36 24.72 25.27
CA ILE A 35 -24.02 24.94 26.57
C ILE A 35 -23.95 26.41 26.99
N ALA A 36 -22.85 27.10 26.69
CA ALA A 36 -22.65 28.51 27.04
C ALA A 36 -23.50 29.49 26.21
N LYS A 37 -24.25 29.02 25.20
CA LYS A 37 -25.06 29.91 24.35
C LYS A 37 -26.26 30.47 25.11
N PRO A 38 -26.44 31.81 25.16
CA PRO A 38 -27.50 32.44 25.95
C PRO A 38 -28.93 32.12 25.45
N THR A 39 -29.06 31.64 24.21
CA THR A 39 -30.34 31.24 23.61
C THR A 39 -30.82 29.86 24.04
N LEU A 40 -29.98 29.06 24.72
CA LEU A 40 -30.28 27.69 25.08
C LEU A 40 -31.05 27.63 26.41
N ARG A 41 -32.30 27.14 26.35
CA ARG A 41 -33.12 26.93 27.55
C ARG A 41 -32.70 25.66 28.28
N LEU A 42 -32.67 25.71 29.60
CA LEU A 42 -32.28 24.59 30.46
C LEU A 42 -33.18 23.36 30.28
N SER A 43 -34.47 23.57 29.98
CA SER A 43 -35.44 22.51 29.66
C SER A 43 -35.15 21.77 28.35
N GLU A 44 -34.35 22.35 27.46
CA GLU A 44 -34.02 21.81 26.14
C GLU A 44 -32.54 21.45 25.99
N LEU A 45 -31.78 21.51 27.09
CA LEU A 45 -30.30 21.43 27.10
C LEU A 45 -29.77 20.29 26.22
N LYS A 46 -30.21 19.06 26.47
CA LYS A 46 -29.73 17.88 25.73
C LYS A 46 -29.99 17.99 24.22
N LYS A 47 -31.21 18.38 23.84
CA LYS A 47 -31.62 18.48 22.42
C LYS A 47 -30.93 19.66 21.74
N GLY A 48 -30.84 20.80 22.42
CA GLY A 48 -30.22 22.01 21.90
C GLY A 48 -28.71 21.87 21.71
N VAL A 49 -27.99 21.28 22.67
CA VAL A 49 -26.56 20.97 22.51
C VAL A 49 -26.34 19.99 21.36
N LEU A 50 -27.13 18.91 21.28
CA LEU A 50 -27.00 17.93 20.19
C LEU A 50 -27.22 18.59 18.82
N ASN A 51 -28.29 19.39 18.68
CA ASN A 51 -28.58 20.12 17.44
C ASN A 51 -27.48 21.13 17.11
N GLY A 52 -26.94 21.84 18.10
CA GLY A 52 -25.83 22.77 17.94
C GLY A 52 -24.56 22.09 17.44
N LEU A 53 -24.22 20.93 18.01
CA LEU A 53 -23.10 20.09 17.56
C LEU A 53 -23.30 19.59 16.12
N VAL A 54 -24.50 19.10 15.77
CA VAL A 54 -24.81 18.67 14.40
C VAL A 54 -24.69 19.86 13.42
N ASN A 55 -25.25 21.02 13.76
CA ASN A 55 -25.21 22.21 12.92
C ASN A 55 -23.78 22.76 12.74
N SER A 56 -22.90 22.56 13.71
CA SER A 56 -21.47 22.89 13.61
C SER A 56 -20.63 21.78 12.95
N GLY A 57 -21.24 20.68 12.51
CA GLY A 57 -20.61 19.61 11.73
C GLY A 57 -19.91 18.53 12.54
N TRP A 58 -20.13 18.45 13.85
CA TRP A 58 -19.54 17.40 14.70
C TRP A 58 -20.03 16.00 14.37
N ASP A 59 -21.24 15.88 13.84
CA ASP A 59 -21.76 14.60 13.35
C ASP A 59 -20.85 14.03 12.24
N ARG A 60 -20.36 14.88 11.33
CA ARG A 60 -19.45 14.50 10.26
C ARG A 60 -18.07 14.13 10.77
N LYS A 61 -17.51 14.91 11.70
CA LYS A 61 -16.23 14.59 12.35
C LYS A 61 -16.26 13.22 13.02
N LEU A 62 -17.32 12.93 13.77
CA LEU A 62 -17.52 11.62 14.40
C LEU A 62 -17.70 10.49 13.38
N ARG A 63 -18.49 10.71 12.32
CA ARG A 63 -18.64 9.73 11.23
C ARG A 63 -17.31 9.41 10.55
N ASN A 64 -16.46 10.42 10.32
CA ASN A 64 -15.12 10.23 9.77
C ASN A 64 -14.21 9.46 10.72
N ALA A 65 -14.26 9.72 12.03
CA ALA A 65 -13.49 8.97 13.02
C ALA A 65 -13.92 7.50 13.09
N ILE A 66 -15.24 7.23 13.07
CA ILE A 66 -15.78 5.87 12.98
C ILE A 66 -15.33 5.21 11.68
N TYR A 67 -15.46 5.90 10.55
CA TYR A 67 -15.02 5.40 9.26
C TYR A 67 -13.51 5.04 9.29
N ARG A 68 -12.65 5.92 9.80
CA ARG A 68 -11.21 5.65 9.98
C ARG A 68 -10.99 4.40 10.81
N PHE A 69 -11.67 4.26 11.95
CA PHE A 69 -11.56 3.07 12.80
C PHE A 69 -11.94 1.79 12.04
N LEU A 70 -13.07 1.81 11.32
CA LEU A 70 -13.53 0.65 10.54
C LEU A 70 -12.54 0.26 9.44
N GLN A 71 -11.80 1.22 8.88
CA GLN A 71 -10.78 0.98 7.86
C GLN A 71 -9.49 0.37 8.42
N THR A 72 -9.11 0.75 9.65
CA THR A 72 -7.85 0.30 10.27
C THR A 72 -8.02 -0.91 11.20
N HIS A 73 -9.25 -1.23 11.61
CA HIS A 73 -9.57 -2.33 12.51
C HIS A 73 -10.57 -3.28 11.83
N PRO A 74 -10.08 -4.27 11.04
CA PRO A 74 -10.94 -5.25 10.41
C PRO A 74 -11.79 -5.97 11.48
N LYS A 75 -13.02 -6.34 11.09
CA LYS A 75 -13.99 -6.93 12.02
C LYS A 75 -13.39 -8.14 12.73
N LEU A 76 -13.37 -8.11 14.06
CA LEU A 76 -13.04 -9.27 14.87
C LEU A 76 -14.12 -10.35 14.64
N GLN A 77 -13.70 -11.54 14.21
CA GLN A 77 -14.59 -12.70 14.16
C GLN A 77 -14.91 -13.14 15.59
N PHE A 78 -16.18 -13.44 15.88
CA PHE A 78 -16.64 -13.91 17.18
C PHE A 78 -17.17 -15.35 17.08
N PRO A 79 -16.77 -16.28 17.99
CA PRO A 79 -15.84 -16.07 19.11
C PRO A 79 -14.41 -15.78 18.64
N SER A 80 -13.67 -14.97 19.40
CA SER A 80 -12.29 -14.60 19.05
C SER A 80 -11.43 -15.86 18.96
N PRO A 81 -10.69 -16.06 17.86
CA PRO A 81 -9.78 -17.19 17.76
C PRO A 81 -8.64 -17.04 18.77
N PRO A 82 -7.91 -18.13 19.09
CA PRO A 82 -6.73 -18.07 19.94
C PRO A 82 -5.74 -16.99 19.49
N PRO A 83 -4.96 -16.36 20.38
CA PRO A 83 -4.06 -15.27 20.01
C PRO A 83 -3.13 -15.60 18.84
N GLU A 84 -2.62 -16.84 18.78
CA GLU A 84 -1.77 -17.31 17.68
C GLU A 84 -2.47 -17.32 16.31
N HIS A 85 -3.81 -17.34 16.26
CA HIS A 85 -4.63 -17.44 15.05
C HIS A 85 -5.19 -16.08 14.60
N LEU A 86 -5.05 -15.03 15.41
CA LEU A 86 -5.58 -13.69 15.11
C LEU A 86 -4.92 -13.06 13.87
N LYS A 87 -3.59 -13.21 13.74
CA LYS A 87 -2.82 -12.64 12.62
C LYS A 87 -2.88 -13.49 11.35
N GLU A 88 -2.79 -14.81 11.52
CA GLU A 88 -2.84 -15.78 10.42
C GLU A 88 -3.43 -17.09 10.93
N PRO A 89 -4.64 -17.50 10.49
CA PRO A 89 -5.27 -18.72 10.94
C PRO A 89 -4.58 -20.00 10.43
N LEU A 90 -3.95 -19.98 9.26
CA LEU A 90 -3.36 -21.17 8.64
C LEU A 90 -1.90 -21.37 9.10
N VAL A 91 -1.67 -22.44 9.86
CA VAL A 91 -0.36 -22.75 10.48
C VAL A 91 0.77 -22.85 9.46
N PHE A 92 0.53 -23.45 8.28
CA PHE A 92 1.58 -23.58 7.26
C PHE A 92 1.99 -22.23 6.66
N LEU A 93 1.04 -21.30 6.47
CA LEU A 93 1.35 -19.93 6.04
C LEU A 93 2.09 -19.16 7.12
N ARG A 94 1.70 -19.32 8.39
CA ARG A 94 2.42 -18.72 9.53
C ARG A 94 3.88 -19.18 9.58
N LYS A 95 4.12 -20.48 9.40
CA LYS A 95 5.48 -21.04 9.35
C LYS A 95 6.27 -20.52 8.15
N ALA A 96 5.64 -20.42 6.97
CA ALA A 96 6.27 -19.88 5.77
C ALA A 96 6.64 -18.40 5.93
N GLN A 97 5.74 -17.59 6.51
CA GLN A 97 6.00 -16.18 6.83
C GLN A 97 7.19 -16.04 7.80
N GLN A 98 7.22 -16.81 8.89
CA GLN A 98 8.35 -16.80 9.83
C GLN A 98 9.67 -17.24 9.18
N ALA A 99 9.63 -18.23 8.29
CA ALA A 99 10.82 -18.67 7.54
C ALA A 99 11.31 -17.58 6.58
N TRP A 100 10.38 -16.87 5.93
CA TRP A 100 10.69 -15.75 5.05
C TRP A 100 11.34 -14.59 5.79
N GLU A 101 10.79 -14.20 6.95
CA GLU A 101 11.37 -13.17 7.82
C GLU A 101 12.79 -13.52 8.27
N LYS A 102 13.01 -14.77 8.67
CA LYS A 102 14.35 -15.26 9.03
C LYS A 102 15.34 -15.14 7.86
N ARG A 103 14.89 -15.41 6.62
CA ARG A 103 15.73 -15.26 5.42
C ARG A 103 16.07 -13.79 5.15
N ILE A 104 15.11 -12.89 5.27
CA ILE A 104 15.32 -11.44 5.14
C ILE A 104 16.33 -10.95 6.19
N LEU A 105 16.12 -11.30 7.46
CA LEU A 105 17.02 -10.95 8.57
C LEU A 105 18.44 -11.50 8.37
N LYS A 106 18.56 -12.75 7.91
CA LYS A 106 19.86 -13.35 7.59
C LYS A 106 20.58 -12.60 6.47
N SER A 107 19.85 -12.19 5.42
CA SER A 107 20.40 -11.41 4.31
C SER A 107 20.92 -10.05 4.79
N LEU A 108 20.14 -9.35 5.62
CA LEU A 108 20.52 -8.08 6.22
C LEU A 108 21.76 -8.20 7.13
N ASN A 109 21.78 -9.20 8.03
CA ASN A 109 22.92 -9.44 8.93
C ASN A 109 24.19 -9.89 8.19
N SER A 110 24.04 -10.68 7.11
CA SER A 110 25.15 -11.03 6.23
C SER A 110 25.74 -9.77 5.59
N MET A 111 24.89 -8.85 5.11
CA MET A 111 25.36 -7.60 4.53
C MET A 111 26.10 -6.72 5.54
N CYS A 112 25.62 -6.62 6.78
CA CYS A 112 26.35 -5.96 7.87
C CYS A 112 27.76 -6.55 8.08
N THR A 113 27.86 -7.88 8.10
CA THR A 113 29.13 -8.59 8.30
C THR A 113 30.06 -8.40 7.09
N ASP A 114 29.56 -8.65 5.88
CA ASP A 114 30.31 -8.56 4.62
C ASP A 114 30.85 -7.13 4.40
N LEU A 115 30.00 -6.14 4.64
CA LEU A 115 30.33 -4.73 4.48
C LEU A 115 30.90 -4.12 5.75
N ASN A 116 31.11 -4.85 6.85
CA ASN A 116 31.59 -4.29 8.13
C ASN A 116 30.88 -2.97 8.52
N ILE A 117 29.55 -2.92 8.38
CA ILE A 117 28.70 -1.75 8.67
C ILE A 117 27.70 -2.14 9.78
N PRO A 118 27.55 -1.33 10.83
CA PRO A 118 26.54 -1.58 11.85
C PRO A 118 25.12 -1.32 11.31
N LEU A 119 24.11 -1.99 11.87
CA LEU A 119 22.71 -1.74 11.53
C LEU A 119 22.29 -0.29 11.78
N ALA A 120 22.80 0.31 12.86
CA ALA A 120 22.55 1.69 13.22
C ALA A 120 23.80 2.31 13.87
N ARG A 121 24.07 3.58 13.58
CA ARG A 121 25.05 4.41 14.31
C ARG A 121 24.52 5.82 14.49
N LYS A 122 24.95 6.49 15.56
CA LYS A 122 24.73 7.93 15.69
C LYS A 122 25.65 8.69 14.72
N ARG A 123 25.10 9.63 13.96
CA ARG A 123 25.88 10.51 13.08
C ARG A 123 26.67 11.52 13.91
N PRO A 124 27.95 11.81 13.58
CA PRO A 124 28.70 12.91 14.19
C PRO A 124 28.00 14.26 13.95
N GLU A 125 28.15 15.22 14.87
CA GLU A 125 27.46 16.52 14.78
C GLU A 125 27.72 17.28 13.47
N LYS A 126 28.92 17.13 12.91
CA LYS A 126 29.27 17.71 11.60
C LYS A 126 28.38 17.14 10.49
N GLU A 127 28.25 15.81 10.43
CA GLU A 127 27.39 15.10 9.46
C GLU A 127 25.92 15.51 9.66
N GLN A 128 25.46 15.62 10.91
CA GLN A 128 24.09 16.07 11.21
C GLN A 128 23.80 17.47 10.64
N LYS A 129 24.74 18.42 10.78
CA LYS A 129 24.60 19.79 10.25
C LYS A 129 24.60 19.81 8.73
N GLU A 130 25.47 19.04 8.09
CA GLU A 130 25.51 18.91 6.63
C GLU A 130 24.21 18.34 6.06
N TRP A 131 23.70 17.25 6.66
CA TRP A 131 22.42 16.66 6.28
C TRP A 131 21.24 17.60 6.49
N ALA A 132 21.26 18.39 7.57
CA ALA A 132 20.21 19.38 7.83
C ALA A 132 20.17 20.46 6.73
N GLN A 133 21.35 20.92 6.27
CA GLN A 133 21.46 21.89 5.18
C GLN A 133 21.03 21.31 3.83
N LYS A 134 21.31 20.02 3.57
CA LYS A 134 21.00 19.33 2.31
C LYS A 134 19.63 18.64 2.30
N TRP A 135 18.77 18.83 3.30
CA TRP A 135 17.52 18.08 3.43
C TRP A 135 16.60 18.19 2.19
N THR A 136 16.66 19.32 1.48
CA THR A 136 15.88 19.57 0.26
C THR A 136 16.56 19.11 -1.03
N GLU A 137 17.80 18.64 -0.96
CA GLU A 137 18.68 18.32 -2.10
C GLU A 137 19.44 17.00 -1.84
N LEU A 138 18.75 16.01 -1.25
CA LEU A 138 19.30 14.71 -0.89
C LEU A 138 19.71 13.84 -2.10
N GLY A 139 19.26 14.17 -3.31
CA GLY A 139 19.52 13.46 -4.56
C GLY A 139 20.82 13.85 -5.27
N ILE A 140 21.29 15.08 -5.08
CA ILE A 140 22.52 15.62 -5.69
C ILE A 140 23.75 14.93 -5.09
N ASP A 141 23.78 14.83 -3.76
CA ASP A 141 24.87 14.24 -2.99
C ASP A 141 24.30 13.17 -2.04
N GLY A 142 23.78 12.07 -2.59
CA GLY A 142 23.36 10.90 -1.80
C GLY A 142 24.40 10.57 -0.71
N PRO A 143 24.00 9.94 0.40
CA PRO A 143 24.58 10.12 1.74
C PRO A 143 26.05 10.51 1.69
N VAL A 144 26.35 11.78 1.96
CA VAL A 144 27.66 12.46 1.82
C VAL A 144 28.83 11.55 2.15
N HIS A 145 29.28 10.78 1.17
CA HIS A 145 30.46 9.93 1.27
C HIS A 145 31.23 9.86 -0.05
N PHE A 146 30.75 10.38 -1.17
CA PHE A 146 31.34 10.08 -2.49
C PHE A 146 32.24 11.16 -3.11
N GLU A 147 32.68 12.17 -2.36
CA GLU A 147 33.66 13.11 -2.89
C GLU A 147 35.09 12.56 -2.85
N LYS A 148 35.73 12.64 -4.01
CA LYS A 148 37.11 12.27 -4.35
C LYS A 148 38.13 13.16 -3.64
N THR A 149 38.24 13.06 -2.32
CA THR A 149 39.41 13.56 -1.58
C THR A 149 40.22 12.38 -1.03
N GLU A 150 41.54 12.50 -1.15
CA GLU A 150 42.56 11.48 -0.90
C GLU A 150 42.34 10.57 0.34
N PRO A 151 42.83 9.31 0.29
CA PRO A 151 42.47 8.28 1.25
C PRO A 151 43.25 8.43 2.55
N LYS A 152 42.60 8.85 3.63
CA LYS A 152 43.15 8.65 4.99
C LYS A 152 42.22 8.08 6.04
N ASP A 153 40.90 8.02 5.83
CA ASP A 153 39.99 7.37 6.79
C ASP A 153 38.97 6.46 6.11
N ALA A 154 39.00 5.18 6.50
CA ALA A 154 38.18 4.11 5.98
C ALA A 154 36.72 4.21 6.47
N SER A 155 35.80 4.75 5.65
CA SER A 155 34.34 4.48 5.82
C SER A 155 33.45 4.81 4.61
N VAL A 156 33.98 5.33 3.51
CA VAL A 156 33.22 5.57 2.28
C VAL A 156 33.03 4.24 1.53
N LYS A 157 31.80 3.72 1.44
CA LYS A 157 31.50 2.49 0.67
C LYS A 157 30.52 2.78 -0.46
N ASP A 158 30.97 2.46 -1.68
CA ASP A 158 30.22 2.58 -2.93
C ASP A 158 28.83 1.93 -2.83
N LEU A 159 27.78 2.66 -3.23
CA LEU A 159 26.41 2.14 -3.36
C LEU A 159 26.35 0.89 -4.27
N SER A 160 27.35 0.65 -5.13
CA SER A 160 27.48 -0.60 -5.90
C SER A 160 27.59 -1.86 -5.02
N GLN A 161 28.10 -1.73 -3.79
CA GLN A 161 28.31 -2.86 -2.87
C GLN A 161 27.02 -3.30 -2.17
N PHE A 162 26.00 -2.44 -2.14
CA PHE A 162 24.71 -2.76 -1.56
C PHE A 162 23.84 -3.50 -2.56
N ARG A 163 23.53 -4.75 -2.23
CA ARG A 163 22.55 -5.57 -2.94
C ARG A 163 21.17 -5.40 -2.29
N PRO A 164 20.07 -5.45 -3.05
CA PRO A 164 18.74 -5.52 -2.44
C PRO A 164 18.63 -6.73 -1.51
N VAL A 165 17.86 -6.59 -0.42
CA VAL A 165 17.66 -7.69 0.54
C VAL A 165 16.92 -8.85 -0.12
N TYR A 166 15.93 -8.52 -0.94
CA TYR A 166 15.25 -9.42 -1.87
C TYR A 166 14.58 -8.62 -3.00
N ALA A 167 14.27 -9.31 -4.10
CA ALA A 167 13.49 -8.80 -5.23
C ALA A 167 12.17 -9.60 -5.38
N PRO A 168 11.20 -9.12 -6.19
CA PRO A 168 9.95 -9.85 -6.42
C PRO A 168 10.16 -11.31 -6.87
N LYS A 169 11.20 -11.59 -7.67
CA LYS A 169 11.52 -12.96 -8.09
C LYS A 169 11.85 -13.87 -6.91
N ASP A 170 12.66 -13.41 -5.95
CA ASP A 170 13.02 -14.19 -4.76
C ASP A 170 11.79 -14.54 -3.92
N PHE A 171 10.85 -13.60 -3.84
CA PHE A 171 9.63 -13.76 -3.07
C PHE A 171 8.62 -14.68 -3.76
N LEU A 172 8.53 -14.62 -5.09
CA LEU A 172 7.72 -15.56 -5.88
C LEU A 172 8.15 -17.01 -5.65
N GLU A 173 9.47 -17.29 -5.62
CA GLU A 173 9.97 -18.65 -5.35
C GLU A 173 9.52 -19.18 -3.98
N VAL A 174 9.38 -18.29 -2.98
CA VAL A 174 8.83 -18.67 -1.66
C VAL A 174 7.34 -19.01 -1.76
N ILE A 175 6.58 -18.24 -2.54
CA ILE A 175 5.14 -18.48 -2.74
C ILE A 175 4.89 -19.78 -3.52
N ILE A 176 5.68 -20.05 -4.56
CA ILE A 176 5.62 -21.32 -5.31
C ILE A 176 5.93 -22.51 -4.40
N GLY A 177 6.84 -22.34 -3.44
CA GLY A 177 7.20 -23.38 -2.48
C GLY A 177 6.19 -23.62 -1.36
N LEU A 178 5.07 -22.90 -1.30
CA LEU A 178 4.04 -23.10 -0.27
C LEU A 178 3.36 -24.46 -0.45
N GLN A 179 3.35 -25.25 0.61
CA GLN A 179 2.68 -26.55 0.64
C GLN A 179 1.80 -26.64 1.88
N ASN A 180 0.55 -27.05 1.69
CA ASN A 180 -0.35 -27.35 2.80
C ASN A 180 -0.18 -28.84 3.20
N PRO A 181 0.37 -29.15 4.39
CA PRO A 181 0.61 -30.53 4.81
C PRO A 181 -0.67 -31.38 4.94
N ASN A 182 -1.83 -30.73 5.13
CA ASN A 182 -3.13 -31.39 5.27
C ASN A 182 -3.85 -31.54 3.92
N TYR A 183 -3.22 -31.14 2.82
CA TYR A 183 -3.77 -31.24 1.49
C TYR A 183 -2.96 -32.26 0.69
N HIS A 184 -3.47 -33.48 0.62
CA HIS A 184 -2.99 -34.50 -0.31
C HIS A 184 -3.82 -34.36 -1.59
N GLY A 185 -3.21 -33.97 -2.71
CA GLY A 185 -3.88 -33.68 -3.99
C GLY A 185 -4.59 -34.88 -4.65
N SER A 186 -4.92 -35.94 -3.90
CA SER A 186 -5.61 -37.15 -4.35
C SER A 186 -7.09 -37.19 -3.97
N ASP A 187 -7.55 -36.40 -2.99
CA ASP A 187 -8.88 -36.59 -2.42
C ASP A 187 -9.82 -35.50 -2.94
N THR A 188 -10.43 -35.80 -4.10
CA THR A 188 -11.34 -35.00 -4.95
C THR A 188 -10.69 -34.10 -6.00
N PRO A 189 -10.98 -34.29 -7.30
CA PRO A 189 -10.60 -33.35 -8.37
C PRO A 189 -11.48 -32.10 -8.29
N GLY A 190 -11.29 -31.29 -7.25
CA GLY A 190 -11.79 -29.93 -7.21
C GLY A 190 -11.05 -29.10 -8.25
N PHE A 191 -11.79 -28.37 -9.08
CA PHE A 191 -11.38 -27.57 -10.25
C PHE A 191 -10.31 -26.48 -10.02
N TYR A 192 -9.57 -26.46 -8.91
CA TYR A 192 -8.76 -25.31 -8.51
C TYR A 192 -7.31 -25.42 -9.00
N HIS A 193 -6.92 -24.49 -9.88
CA HIS A 193 -5.54 -24.19 -10.30
C HIS A 193 -4.72 -25.34 -10.92
N LEU A 194 -5.36 -26.26 -11.66
CA LEU A 194 -4.72 -27.41 -12.33
C LEU A 194 -3.42 -27.04 -13.08
N TRP A 195 -3.34 -25.84 -13.65
CA TRP A 195 -2.17 -25.41 -14.40
C TRP A 195 -1.37 -24.27 -13.76
N GLY A 196 -1.85 -23.70 -12.65
CA GLY A 196 -1.17 -22.63 -11.91
C GLY A 196 0.09 -23.11 -11.19
N ILE A 197 0.99 -22.18 -10.87
CA ILE A 197 2.21 -22.48 -10.11
C ILE A 197 2.04 -22.29 -8.59
N VAL A 198 0.99 -21.60 -8.15
CA VAL A 198 0.66 -21.45 -6.73
C VAL A 198 -0.40 -22.48 -6.35
N GLN A 199 -0.01 -23.47 -5.55
CA GLN A 199 -0.84 -24.63 -5.20
C GLN A 199 -1.34 -24.55 -3.76
N VAL A 200 -2.01 -23.43 -3.43
CA VAL A 200 -2.55 -23.18 -2.08
C VAL A 200 -4.09 -23.15 -2.14
N PRO A 201 -4.79 -23.95 -1.31
CA PRO A 201 -6.24 -24.06 -1.36
C PRO A 201 -6.93 -22.89 -0.62
N LEU A 202 -6.83 -21.68 -1.17
CA LEU A 202 -7.56 -20.50 -0.69
C LEU A 202 -8.70 -20.17 -1.65
N LYS A 203 -9.87 -19.81 -1.10
CA LYS A 203 -10.96 -19.29 -1.92
C LYS A 203 -10.59 -17.88 -2.41
N VAL A 204 -10.73 -17.67 -3.71
CA VAL A 204 -10.66 -16.36 -4.36
C VAL A 204 -12.00 -16.08 -5.04
N LYS A 205 -12.25 -14.81 -5.37
CA LYS A 205 -13.49 -14.43 -6.05
C LYS A 205 -13.57 -14.99 -7.45
N ASP A 206 -14.77 -15.34 -7.87
CA ASP A 206 -15.06 -15.57 -9.29
C ASP A 206 -15.33 -14.23 -10.03
N ILE A 207 -15.54 -14.32 -11.34
CA ILE A 207 -15.78 -13.14 -12.18
C ILE A 207 -17.09 -12.43 -11.82
N ASP A 208 -18.11 -13.14 -11.35
CA ASP A 208 -19.42 -12.56 -11.07
C ASP A 208 -19.41 -11.81 -9.74
N GLU A 209 -18.70 -12.34 -8.73
CA GLU A 209 -18.39 -11.62 -7.48
C GLU A 209 -17.59 -10.34 -7.77
N LEU A 210 -16.63 -10.38 -8.71
CA LEU A 210 -15.86 -9.20 -9.12
C LEU A 210 -16.72 -8.19 -9.91
N ARG A 211 -17.57 -8.65 -10.83
CA ARG A 211 -18.52 -7.79 -11.58
C ARG A 211 -19.45 -7.05 -10.62
N LEU A 212 -19.96 -7.74 -9.61
CA LEU A 212 -20.79 -7.14 -8.58
C LEU A 212 -20.02 -6.08 -7.80
N GLN A 213 -18.80 -6.41 -7.35
CA GLN A 213 -17.95 -5.50 -6.61
C GLN A 213 -17.61 -4.24 -7.41
N TYR A 214 -17.26 -4.36 -8.69
CA TYR A 214 -16.81 -3.26 -9.55
C TYR A 214 -17.91 -2.73 -10.49
N SER A 215 -19.19 -2.91 -10.14
CA SER A 215 -20.33 -2.61 -11.03
C SER A 215 -20.39 -1.16 -11.54
N ASP A 216 -19.93 -0.17 -10.76
CA ASP A 216 -19.82 1.23 -11.20
C ASP A 216 -18.77 1.45 -12.29
N MET A 217 -17.91 0.47 -12.56
CA MET A 217 -16.98 0.44 -13.68
C MET A 217 -17.58 -0.21 -14.94
N SER A 218 -18.86 -0.57 -14.97
CA SER A 218 -19.47 -1.14 -16.19
C SER A 218 -19.31 -0.23 -17.42
N ILE A 219 -19.31 -0.82 -18.62
CA ILE A 219 -19.05 -0.12 -19.90
C ILE A 219 -20.06 1.00 -20.17
N ASN A 220 -21.26 0.90 -19.59
CA ASN A 220 -22.33 1.90 -19.72
C ASN A 220 -22.19 3.06 -18.72
N GLN A 221 -21.11 3.11 -17.93
CA GLN A 221 -20.86 4.14 -16.94
C GLN A 221 -19.65 4.97 -17.34
N CYS A 222 -19.84 6.28 -17.47
CA CYS A 222 -18.74 7.21 -17.73
C CYS A 222 -17.68 7.16 -16.62
N GLN A 223 -16.41 7.17 -17.01
CA GLN A 223 -15.23 7.07 -16.14
C GLN A 223 -14.30 8.26 -16.34
N SER A 224 -13.79 8.78 -15.22
CA SER A 224 -12.70 9.75 -15.25
C SER A 224 -11.45 9.08 -15.82
N GLY A 225 -10.74 9.76 -16.73
CA GLY A 225 -9.59 9.23 -17.47
C GLY A 225 -9.93 8.48 -18.76
N ILE A 226 -11.21 8.34 -19.13
CA ILE A 226 -11.66 7.84 -20.45
C ILE A 226 -12.54 8.89 -21.12
N ASP A 227 -13.69 9.17 -20.51
CA ASP A 227 -14.76 9.96 -21.12
C ASP A 227 -14.53 11.48 -20.99
N ASP A 228 -13.42 11.86 -20.39
CA ASP A 228 -12.97 13.25 -20.27
C ASP A 228 -12.28 13.74 -21.57
N ALA A 229 -11.90 12.82 -22.49
CA ALA A 229 -10.92 13.11 -23.55
C ALA A 229 -11.41 12.97 -25.01
N GLN A 230 -12.68 12.64 -25.31
CA GLN A 230 -13.12 12.37 -26.70
C GLN A 230 -14.45 13.05 -27.12
N ASP A 231 -14.43 13.62 -28.34
CA ASP A 231 -15.42 13.99 -29.40
C ASP A 231 -16.96 14.04 -29.19
N ILE A 232 -17.49 13.78 -28.00
CA ILE A 232 -18.82 14.21 -27.52
C ILE A 232 -18.57 15.50 -26.70
N PRO A 233 -19.55 16.31 -26.22
CA PRO A 233 -19.20 17.45 -25.36
C PRO A 233 -18.58 16.94 -24.04
N SER A 234 -17.29 16.58 -24.06
CA SER A 234 -16.47 16.10 -22.95
C SER A 234 -16.44 17.12 -21.83
N GLU A 235 -16.61 18.38 -22.22
CA GLU A 235 -16.93 19.51 -21.36
C GLU A 235 -18.09 19.21 -20.40
N LEU A 236 -19.18 18.54 -20.82
CA LEU A 236 -20.32 18.32 -19.94
C LEU A 236 -20.00 17.31 -18.81
N PHE A 237 -19.44 16.14 -19.13
CA PHE A 237 -19.14 15.12 -18.13
C PHE A 237 -18.06 15.60 -17.16
N GLU A 238 -16.93 16.10 -17.67
CA GLU A 238 -15.84 16.57 -16.82
C GLU A 238 -16.32 17.74 -15.95
N GLN A 239 -17.03 18.73 -16.51
CA GLN A 239 -17.52 19.87 -15.73
C GLN A 239 -18.53 19.44 -14.66
N GLU A 240 -19.45 18.52 -14.98
CA GLU A 240 -20.39 17.98 -14.00
C GLU A 240 -19.68 17.20 -12.90
N ARG A 241 -18.70 16.35 -13.25
CA ARG A 241 -17.88 15.61 -12.28
C ARG A 241 -17.07 16.54 -11.39
N VAL A 242 -16.44 17.57 -11.94
CA VAL A 242 -15.73 18.61 -11.19
C VAL A 242 -16.69 19.36 -10.27
N LYS A 243 -17.88 19.75 -10.75
CA LYS A 243 -18.88 20.45 -9.94
C LYS A 243 -19.38 19.58 -8.78
N LEU A 244 -19.64 18.30 -9.03
CA LEU A 244 -20.02 17.34 -7.99
C LEU A 244 -18.87 17.08 -7.02
N GLY A 245 -17.65 16.90 -7.53
CA GLY A 245 -16.44 16.70 -6.74
C GLY A 245 -16.17 17.84 -5.76
N LYS A 246 -16.39 19.10 -6.18
CA LYS A 246 -16.33 20.26 -5.28
C LYS A 246 -17.33 20.15 -4.12
N LYS A 247 -18.56 19.70 -4.39
CA LYS A 247 -19.57 19.48 -3.33
C LYS A 247 -19.14 18.36 -2.37
N VAL A 248 -18.58 17.27 -2.90
CA VAL A 248 -18.08 16.14 -2.11
C VAL A 248 -16.94 16.58 -1.20
N ILE A 249 -15.93 17.26 -1.76
CA ILE A 249 -14.81 17.82 -1.00
C ILE A 249 -15.31 18.75 0.10
N ASN A 250 -16.19 19.69 -0.21
CA ASN A 250 -16.74 20.64 0.77
C ASN A 250 -17.56 19.96 1.87
N THR A 251 -18.11 18.77 1.60
CA THR A 251 -18.82 17.98 2.62
C THR A 251 -17.86 17.43 3.67
N ASN A 252 -16.59 17.20 3.30
CA ASN A 252 -15.53 16.61 4.12
C ASN A 252 -15.97 15.30 4.80
N HIS A 253 -16.47 14.35 4.01
CA HIS A 253 -16.98 13.08 4.48
C HIS A 253 -16.33 11.93 3.71
N GLY A 254 -15.42 11.21 4.37
CA GLY A 254 -14.59 10.16 3.76
C GLY A 254 -15.38 9.09 3.00
N PRO A 255 -16.45 8.50 3.57
CA PRO A 255 -17.30 7.55 2.85
C PRO A 255 -17.90 8.11 1.56
N LEU A 256 -18.30 9.40 1.55
CA LEU A 256 -18.86 10.03 0.35
C LEU A 256 -17.77 10.25 -0.72
N ALA A 257 -16.57 10.65 -0.30
CA ALA A 257 -15.41 10.75 -1.19
C ALA A 257 -15.04 9.39 -1.80
N GLN A 258 -15.09 8.32 -1.01
CA GLN A 258 -14.84 6.95 -1.45
C GLN A 258 -15.85 6.51 -2.51
N GLU A 259 -17.15 6.68 -2.25
CA GLU A 259 -18.22 6.35 -3.20
C GLU A 259 -18.11 7.18 -4.51
N PHE A 260 -17.85 8.49 -4.40
CA PHE A 260 -17.66 9.35 -5.57
C PHE A 260 -16.50 8.90 -6.47
N SER A 261 -15.44 8.35 -5.86
CA SER A 261 -14.19 7.98 -6.54
C SER A 261 -14.27 6.63 -7.26
N LYS A 262 -15.36 5.87 -7.12
CA LYS A 262 -15.55 4.60 -7.86
C LYS A 262 -15.55 4.79 -9.38
N LYS A 263 -15.96 5.97 -9.85
CA LYS A 263 -15.87 6.42 -11.25
C LYS A 263 -14.58 7.21 -11.57
N GLY A 264 -13.58 7.12 -10.70
CA GLY A 264 -12.30 7.83 -10.78
C GLY A 264 -12.34 9.24 -10.22
N CYS A 265 -11.17 9.77 -9.88
CA CYS A 265 -11.04 11.14 -9.39
C CYS A 265 -10.73 12.09 -10.56
N PRO A 266 -11.37 13.27 -10.64
CA PRO A 266 -10.88 14.35 -11.49
C PRO A 266 -9.46 14.74 -11.10
N THR A 267 -8.59 15.02 -12.09
CA THR A 267 -7.16 15.24 -11.85
C THR A 267 -6.88 16.37 -10.86
N SER A 268 -7.62 17.48 -10.96
CA SER A 268 -7.44 18.63 -10.07
C SER A 268 -7.91 18.40 -8.63
N MET A 269 -8.58 17.28 -8.34
CA MET A 269 -9.21 16.99 -7.04
C MET A 269 -8.70 15.70 -6.39
N ARG A 270 -7.94 14.89 -7.14
CA ARG A 270 -7.47 13.56 -6.70
C ARG A 270 -6.76 13.60 -5.35
N ALA A 271 -5.79 14.50 -5.20
CA ALA A 271 -5.03 14.64 -3.95
C ALA A 271 -5.94 14.88 -2.73
N THR A 272 -6.93 15.78 -2.85
CA THR A 272 -7.86 16.10 -1.77
C THR A 272 -8.83 14.96 -1.48
N LEU A 273 -9.36 14.31 -2.52
CA LEU A 273 -10.25 13.15 -2.36
C LEU A 273 -9.52 11.99 -1.67
N TRP A 274 -8.27 11.72 -2.05
CA TRP A 274 -7.44 10.70 -1.40
C TRP A 274 -7.22 11.00 0.07
N CYS A 275 -6.91 12.25 0.43
CA CYS A 275 -6.80 12.65 1.83
C CYS A 275 -8.11 12.39 2.61
N GLN A 276 -9.28 12.69 2.03
CA GLN A 276 -10.57 12.42 2.67
C GLN A 276 -10.85 10.91 2.83
N ILE A 277 -10.53 10.10 1.81
CA ILE A 277 -10.71 8.64 1.84
C ILE A 277 -9.78 7.99 2.87
N LEU A 278 -8.54 8.46 2.93
CA LEU A 278 -7.51 7.97 3.86
C LEU A 278 -7.63 8.59 5.25
N ALA A 279 -8.53 9.58 5.44
CA ALA A 279 -8.65 10.35 6.68
C ALA A 279 -7.32 10.99 7.11
N VAL A 280 -6.60 11.55 6.14
CA VAL A 280 -5.39 12.36 6.35
C VAL A 280 -5.82 13.82 6.44
N GLU A 281 -5.83 14.34 7.67
CA GLU A 281 -6.03 15.75 7.99
C GLU A 281 -4.90 16.11 8.96
N LEU A 282 -3.95 16.93 8.48
CA LEU A 282 -2.76 17.26 9.26
C LEU A 282 -3.06 18.39 10.23
N ASP A 283 -2.62 18.22 11.47
CA ASP A 283 -2.56 19.31 12.45
C ASP A 283 -1.09 19.62 12.85
N GLU A 284 -0.92 20.55 13.80
CA GLU A 284 0.41 20.93 14.29
C GLU A 284 1.15 19.76 14.95
N ILE A 285 0.45 18.81 15.57
CA ILE A 285 1.04 17.63 16.21
C ILE A 285 1.63 16.73 15.12
N ASP A 286 0.92 16.56 14.01
CA ASP A 286 1.41 15.79 12.87
C ASP A 286 2.67 16.39 12.24
N ILE A 287 2.69 17.72 12.06
CA ILE A 287 3.86 18.42 11.53
C ILE A 287 5.05 18.25 12.49
N LEU A 288 4.85 18.42 13.80
CA LEU A 288 5.88 18.21 14.81
C LEU A 288 6.39 16.77 14.83
N TYR A 289 5.48 15.79 14.66
CA TYR A 289 5.86 14.38 14.61
C TYR A 289 6.74 14.10 13.39
N TYR A 290 6.40 14.62 12.21
CA TYR A 290 7.25 14.50 11.02
C TYR A 290 8.62 15.17 11.23
N GLU A 291 8.68 16.37 11.80
CA GLU A 291 9.97 17.03 12.09
C GLU A 291 10.80 16.24 13.13
N GLN A 292 10.15 15.55 14.07
CA GLN A 292 10.83 14.62 14.97
C GLN A 292 11.42 13.43 14.21
N LEU A 293 10.67 12.84 13.28
CA LEU A 293 11.16 11.74 12.43
C LEU A 293 12.34 12.18 11.56
N LYS A 294 12.24 13.35 10.93
CA LYS A 294 13.35 13.99 10.21
C LYS A 294 14.55 14.19 11.12
N THR A 295 14.36 14.70 12.34
CA THR A 295 15.45 14.82 13.33
C THR A 295 16.09 13.46 13.63
N ASN A 296 15.29 12.40 13.75
CA ASN A 296 15.81 11.04 13.94
C ASN A 296 16.61 10.55 12.72
N VAL A 297 16.20 10.90 11.50
CA VAL A 297 17.02 10.69 10.29
C VAL A 297 18.32 11.44 10.44
N LEU A 298 18.32 12.75 10.70
CA LEU A 298 19.56 13.54 10.83
C LEU A 298 20.52 12.97 11.88
N GLN A 299 20.01 12.47 13.01
CA GLN A 299 20.82 11.96 14.11
C GLN A 299 21.36 10.54 13.92
N HIS A 300 20.65 9.68 13.19
CA HIS A 300 20.94 8.24 13.14
C HIS A 300 21.00 7.69 11.72
N ASP A 301 22.16 7.14 11.39
CA ASP A 301 22.44 6.42 10.16
C ASP A 301 22.04 4.97 10.31
N LEU A 302 21.15 4.50 9.43
CA LEU A 302 20.67 3.13 9.42
C LEU A 302 21.13 2.43 8.14
N LEU A 303 21.48 1.14 8.22
CA LEU A 303 21.77 0.33 7.03
C LEU A 303 20.64 0.42 5.98
N VAL A 304 19.37 0.46 6.43
CA VAL A 304 18.24 0.61 5.51
C VAL A 304 18.21 1.94 4.75
N ASP A 305 18.89 2.98 5.22
CA ASP A 305 19.04 4.23 4.45
C ASP A 305 19.78 3.93 3.15
N SER A 306 20.92 3.23 3.24
CA SER A 306 21.71 2.85 2.07
C SER A 306 20.91 1.97 1.10
N LEU A 307 20.06 1.08 1.62
CA LEU A 307 19.15 0.28 0.79
C LEU A 307 18.10 1.12 0.08
N LEU A 308 17.52 2.12 0.75
CA LEU A 308 16.56 3.06 0.15
C LEU A 308 17.23 3.94 -0.91
N TYR A 309 18.43 4.48 -0.63
CA TYR A 309 19.24 5.21 -1.61
C TYR A 309 19.49 4.36 -2.85
N LYS A 310 19.97 3.13 -2.66
CA LYS A 310 20.20 2.18 -3.75
C LYS A 310 18.93 1.89 -4.53
N ASP A 311 17.80 1.70 -3.86
CA ASP A 311 16.53 1.39 -4.51
C ASP A 311 16.04 2.54 -5.38
N VAL A 312 16.03 3.77 -4.86
CA VAL A 312 15.68 4.99 -5.62
C VAL A 312 16.62 5.18 -6.83
N LYS A 313 17.92 4.96 -6.63
CA LYS A 313 18.92 5.04 -7.71
C LYS A 313 18.77 3.97 -8.80
N LEU A 314 18.21 2.80 -8.45
CA LEU A 314 17.97 1.71 -9.40
C LEU A 314 16.60 1.79 -10.08
N THR A 315 15.65 2.50 -9.49
CA THR A 315 14.26 2.54 -9.94
C THR A 315 13.87 3.93 -10.41
N ALA A 316 13.35 4.79 -9.55
CA ALA A 316 12.77 6.08 -9.92
C ALA A 316 13.70 6.99 -10.71
N THR A 317 15.00 7.02 -10.41
CA THR A 317 15.97 7.88 -11.16
C THR A 317 16.34 7.34 -12.54
N ASN A 318 16.14 6.05 -12.79
CA ASN A 318 16.28 5.44 -14.12
C ASN A 318 14.95 5.38 -14.85
N ASP A 319 13.89 5.98 -14.30
CA ASP A 319 12.56 6.02 -14.89
C ASP A 319 12.29 7.42 -15.46
N ASP A 320 11.94 7.47 -16.74
CA ASP A 320 11.71 8.71 -17.48
C ASP A 320 10.58 9.56 -16.88
N GLN A 321 9.70 8.98 -16.07
CA GLN A 321 8.57 9.68 -15.44
C GLN A 321 8.87 10.14 -14.02
N TYR A 322 9.78 9.47 -13.29
CA TYR A 322 9.96 9.68 -11.85
C TYR A 322 11.32 10.29 -11.47
N PHE A 323 12.24 10.45 -12.42
CA PHE A 323 13.60 10.92 -12.13
C PHE A 323 13.65 12.28 -11.41
N VAL A 324 12.65 13.13 -11.62
CA VAL A 324 12.53 14.46 -11.00
C VAL A 324 12.16 14.44 -9.52
N PHE A 325 11.72 13.30 -8.98
CA PHE A 325 11.20 13.20 -7.61
C PHE A 325 12.18 12.58 -6.62
N GLU A 326 13.45 12.48 -6.98
CA GLU A 326 14.47 11.84 -6.15
C GLU A 326 14.48 12.37 -4.70
N ASP A 327 14.51 13.70 -4.52
CA ASP A 327 14.52 14.33 -3.19
C ASP A 327 13.25 14.01 -2.39
N PHE A 328 12.08 14.05 -3.06
CA PHE A 328 10.79 13.76 -2.45
C PHE A 328 10.74 12.32 -1.93
N LEU A 329 11.28 11.38 -2.70
CA LEU A 329 11.35 9.97 -2.30
C LEU A 329 12.16 9.81 -1.01
N TYR A 330 13.32 10.47 -0.88
CA TYR A 330 14.12 10.40 0.35
C TYR A 330 13.44 11.07 1.53
N GLN A 331 12.82 12.23 1.32
CA GLN A 331 12.06 12.95 2.35
C GLN A 331 10.84 12.19 2.86
N VAL A 332 10.34 11.19 2.13
CA VAL A 332 9.24 10.33 2.56
C VAL A 332 9.76 9.02 3.15
N LEU A 333 10.65 8.33 2.43
CA LEU A 333 11.10 6.98 2.75
C LEU A 333 12.03 6.94 3.98
N LEU A 334 12.88 7.96 4.17
CA LEU A 334 13.77 8.01 5.33
C LEU A 334 12.98 8.23 6.62
N PRO A 335 12.08 9.24 6.75
CA PRO A 335 11.20 9.34 7.92
C PRO A 335 10.33 8.10 8.13
N PHE A 336 9.81 7.52 7.05
CA PHE A 336 9.01 6.30 7.12
C PHE A 336 9.75 5.15 7.80
N SER A 337 11.06 4.98 7.58
CA SER A 337 11.84 3.92 8.24
C SER A 337 12.00 4.12 9.76
N ARG A 338 11.76 5.34 10.27
CA ARG A 338 11.83 5.69 11.70
C ARG A 338 10.48 5.68 12.40
N ASP A 339 9.40 5.69 11.64
CA ASP A 339 8.04 5.85 12.15
C ASP A 339 7.53 4.60 12.85
N THR A 340 7.45 4.65 14.19
CA THR A 340 6.93 3.53 15.00
C THR A 340 5.42 3.38 14.91
N TYR A 341 4.66 4.38 14.44
CA TYR A 341 3.22 4.24 14.18
C TYR A 341 2.95 3.13 13.16
N VAL A 342 3.86 2.95 12.19
CA VAL A 342 3.77 1.90 11.17
C VAL A 342 3.71 0.51 11.81
N LEU A 343 4.29 0.29 13.00
CA LEU A 343 4.27 -1.02 13.67
C LEU A 343 2.85 -1.55 13.91
N ASN A 344 1.85 -0.68 14.04
CA ASN A 344 0.45 -1.06 14.27
C ASN A 344 -0.11 -1.95 13.15
N HIS A 345 0.42 -1.86 11.91
CA HIS A 345 -0.04 -2.75 10.84
C HIS A 345 0.29 -4.22 11.12
N PHE A 346 1.29 -4.50 11.96
CA PHE A 346 1.63 -5.87 12.34
C PHE A 346 0.57 -6.53 13.20
N ASP A 347 -0.37 -5.80 13.79
CA ASP A 347 -1.41 -6.38 14.65
C ASP A 347 -2.42 -7.23 13.85
N TYR A 348 -2.58 -6.92 12.56
CA TYR A 348 -3.48 -7.62 11.63
C TYR A 348 -2.76 -8.09 10.34
N ASN A 349 -1.43 -8.09 10.36
CA ASN A 349 -0.57 -8.70 9.35
C ASN A 349 -0.09 -10.06 9.86
N SER A 350 0.07 -11.04 8.96
CA SER A 350 0.68 -12.33 9.31
C SER A 350 2.15 -12.18 9.71
N ALA A 351 2.81 -11.12 9.25
CA ALA A 351 4.19 -10.81 9.55
C ALA A 351 4.40 -10.32 11.00
N SER A 352 5.65 -10.36 11.45
CA SER A 352 6.10 -9.77 12.71
C SER A 352 7.24 -8.78 12.47
N PRO A 353 7.34 -7.70 13.28
CA PRO A 353 8.41 -6.73 13.10
C PRO A 353 9.78 -7.41 13.36
N PRO A 354 10.76 -7.24 12.46
CA PRO A 354 12.12 -7.72 12.64
C PRO A 354 12.75 -7.12 13.90
N LYS A 355 13.38 -7.98 14.69
CA LYS A 355 14.11 -7.58 15.90
C LYS A 355 15.62 -7.66 15.68
N SER A 356 16.32 -6.70 16.26
CA SER A 356 17.77 -6.70 16.41
C SER A 356 18.15 -6.48 17.88
N TYR A 357 19.41 -6.66 18.23
CA TYR A 357 19.90 -6.56 19.60
C TYR A 357 20.92 -5.44 19.72
N ILE A 358 20.90 -4.74 20.86
CA ILE A 358 21.94 -3.77 21.20
C ILE A 358 23.31 -4.46 21.22
N ARG A 359 24.35 -3.77 20.72
CA ARG A 359 25.70 -4.32 20.58
C ARG A 359 26.19 -4.95 21.90
N GLY A 360 26.61 -6.21 21.82
CA GLY A 360 27.10 -6.98 22.97
C GLY A 360 26.02 -7.64 23.84
N ARG A 361 24.73 -7.54 23.48
CA ARG A 361 23.58 -8.10 24.21
C ARG A 361 22.78 -9.10 23.37
N LEU A 362 23.45 -9.81 22.46
CA LEU A 362 22.80 -10.76 21.55
C LEU A 362 22.07 -11.87 22.32
N GLY A 363 20.81 -12.10 21.98
CA GLY A 363 20.00 -13.17 22.59
C GLY A 363 19.37 -12.81 23.94
N MET A 364 19.54 -11.58 24.42
CA MET A 364 18.90 -11.07 25.63
C MET A 364 17.65 -10.27 25.24
N ASP A 365 16.46 -10.84 25.44
CA ASP A 365 15.20 -10.27 24.95
C ASP A 365 14.88 -8.87 25.48
N GLU A 366 15.36 -8.52 26.69
CA GLU A 366 15.25 -7.18 27.26
C GLU A 366 16.01 -6.10 26.46
N PHE A 367 16.98 -6.51 25.63
CA PHE A 367 17.77 -5.64 24.76
C PHE A 367 17.40 -5.81 23.27
N ALA A 368 16.28 -6.48 22.98
CA ALA A 368 15.75 -6.59 21.63
C ALA A 368 14.98 -5.32 21.24
N VAL A 369 15.29 -4.77 20.08
CA VAL A 369 14.63 -3.58 19.52
C VAL A 369 14.14 -3.88 18.11
N ASN A 370 13.04 -3.26 17.69
CA ASN A 370 12.58 -3.37 16.31
C ASN A 370 13.56 -2.66 15.37
N TYR A 371 13.94 -3.31 14.27
CA TYR A 371 14.84 -2.76 13.28
C TYR A 371 14.39 -3.03 11.84
N PRO A 372 14.17 -1.99 11.01
CA PRO A 372 14.18 -0.57 11.36
C PRO A 372 13.10 -0.24 12.40
N PRO A 373 13.10 0.97 13.00
CA PRO A 373 12.10 1.34 13.99
C PRO A 373 10.64 1.10 13.55
N ASN A 374 10.35 1.25 12.26
CA ASN A 374 9.02 0.98 11.68
C ASN A 374 8.72 -0.52 11.42
N GLY A 375 9.72 -1.39 11.56
CA GLY A 375 9.64 -2.83 11.29
C GLY A 375 9.61 -3.23 9.81
N VAL A 376 9.86 -2.32 8.86
CA VAL A 376 9.78 -2.59 7.43
C VAL A 376 11.17 -2.60 6.81
N ILE A 377 11.57 -3.75 6.25
CA ILE A 377 12.82 -3.87 5.50
C ILE A 377 12.52 -3.63 4.02
N PRO A 378 13.14 -2.63 3.37
CA PRO A 378 12.86 -2.30 1.98
C PRO A 378 13.32 -3.41 1.03
N PHE A 379 12.52 -3.67 0.01
CA PHE A 379 12.81 -4.60 -1.08
C PHE A 379 13.13 -3.84 -2.37
N HIS A 380 13.59 -4.55 -3.40
CA HIS A 380 13.84 -3.91 -4.69
C HIS A 380 12.53 -3.45 -5.37
N GLY A 381 12.34 -2.13 -5.48
CA GLY A 381 11.14 -1.48 -5.98
C GLY A 381 10.26 -0.86 -4.90
N PHE A 382 10.74 -0.78 -3.65
CA PHE A 382 9.98 -0.18 -2.56
C PHE A 382 9.66 1.30 -2.81
N ALA A 383 10.59 2.05 -3.41
CA ALA A 383 10.40 3.46 -3.76
C ALA A 383 9.22 3.68 -4.74
N MET A 384 8.87 2.68 -5.54
CA MET A 384 7.78 2.76 -6.51
C MET A 384 6.40 2.86 -5.85
N TYR A 385 6.27 2.56 -4.56
CA TYR A 385 5.03 2.85 -3.84
C TYR A 385 4.83 4.34 -3.58
N VAL A 386 5.88 5.16 -3.59
CA VAL A 386 5.78 6.61 -3.35
C VAL A 386 5.77 7.39 -4.66
N ALA A 387 6.56 6.97 -5.66
CA ALA A 387 6.86 7.76 -6.86
C ALA A 387 5.62 8.30 -7.60
N PRO A 388 4.53 7.53 -7.85
CA PRO A 388 3.33 8.08 -8.49
C PRO A 388 2.65 9.19 -7.68
N MET A 389 2.70 9.11 -6.34
CA MET A 389 2.07 10.10 -5.46
C MET A 389 2.82 11.44 -5.43
N CYS A 390 4.08 11.48 -5.85
CA CYS A 390 4.84 12.73 -5.98
C CYS A 390 4.21 13.71 -6.98
N PHE A 391 3.45 13.20 -7.97
CA PHE A 391 2.65 14.05 -8.88
C PHE A 391 1.44 14.71 -8.20
N LEU A 392 0.98 14.18 -7.07
CA LEU A 392 -0.24 14.65 -6.39
C LEU A 392 0.04 15.69 -5.31
N TYR A 393 1.16 15.58 -4.61
CA TYR A 393 1.43 16.33 -3.39
C TYR A 393 2.73 17.12 -3.51
N LYS A 394 2.62 18.45 -3.47
CA LYS A 394 3.78 19.35 -3.43
C LYS A 394 4.44 19.40 -2.06
N GLU A 395 3.65 19.19 -1.01
CA GLU A 395 4.10 19.20 0.38
C GLU A 395 4.49 17.78 0.81
N THR A 396 5.74 17.61 1.20
CA THR A 396 6.32 16.30 1.53
C THR A 396 5.74 15.69 2.79
N ILE A 397 5.30 16.50 3.74
CA ILE A 397 4.61 16.04 4.96
C ILE A 397 3.28 15.39 4.58
N THR A 398 2.45 16.06 3.78
CA THR A 398 1.18 15.51 3.28
C THR A 398 1.42 14.23 2.46
N LEU A 399 2.41 14.25 1.57
CA LEU A 399 2.81 13.06 0.81
C LEU A 399 3.19 11.88 1.72
N TYR A 400 3.98 12.14 2.77
CA TYR A 400 4.41 11.12 3.72
C TYR A 400 3.23 10.51 4.48
N TYR A 401 2.29 11.33 4.98
CA TYR A 401 1.12 10.82 5.68
C TYR A 401 0.19 10.02 4.77
N VAL A 402 0.00 10.46 3.53
CA VAL A 402 -0.76 9.70 2.52
C VAL A 402 -0.07 8.37 2.21
N PHE A 403 1.24 8.37 1.99
CA PHE A 403 2.01 7.14 1.78
C PHE A 403 1.93 6.20 2.98
N ARG A 404 2.06 6.71 4.19
CA ARG A 404 1.94 5.91 5.42
C ARG A 404 0.60 5.19 5.47
N GLU A 405 -0.50 5.89 5.23
CA GLU A 405 -1.85 5.28 5.22
C GLU A 405 -2.03 4.29 4.07
N MET A 406 -1.52 4.59 2.86
CA MET A 406 -1.52 3.64 1.74
C MET A 406 -0.77 2.36 2.08
N TYR A 407 0.39 2.48 2.72
CA TYR A 407 1.22 1.35 3.09
C TYR A 407 0.54 0.47 4.13
N VAL A 408 0.12 1.04 5.27
CA VAL A 408 -0.42 0.27 6.41
C VAL A 408 -1.79 -0.35 6.11
N ARG A 409 -2.54 0.18 5.13
CA ARG A 409 -3.85 -0.39 4.74
C ARG A 409 -3.74 -1.40 3.60
N TYR A 410 -2.87 -1.12 2.62
CA TYR A 410 -2.82 -1.84 1.36
C TYR A 410 -1.45 -2.47 1.09
N PHE A 411 -0.40 -1.67 0.89
CA PHE A 411 0.83 -2.17 0.27
C PHE A 411 1.60 -3.20 1.10
N PHE A 412 1.45 -3.19 2.43
CA PHE A 412 2.08 -4.22 3.27
C PHE A 412 1.67 -5.64 2.87
N ARG A 413 0.43 -5.80 2.36
CA ARG A 413 -0.17 -7.09 1.98
C ARG A 413 0.50 -7.69 0.74
N LEU A 414 1.16 -6.86 -0.06
CA LEU A 414 1.80 -7.25 -1.32
C LEU A 414 3.17 -7.93 -1.11
N HIS A 415 3.71 -7.90 0.12
CA HIS A 415 4.98 -8.53 0.47
C HIS A 415 4.90 -9.30 1.82
N SER A 416 3.71 -9.78 2.17
CA SER A 416 3.44 -10.64 3.33
C SER A 416 2.79 -11.95 2.89
N ILE A 417 3.21 -13.08 3.44
CA ILE A 417 2.59 -14.39 3.19
C ILE A 417 1.42 -14.55 4.15
N SER A 418 0.19 -14.45 3.64
CA SER A 418 -1.03 -14.61 4.44
C SER A 418 -2.16 -15.26 3.64
N SER A 419 -3.18 -15.73 4.34
CA SER A 419 -4.44 -16.25 3.78
C SER A 419 -5.42 -15.13 3.40
N HIS A 420 -5.05 -13.86 3.58
CA HIS A 420 -5.93 -12.74 3.26
C HIS A 420 -6.20 -12.69 1.74
N PRO A 421 -7.47 -12.53 1.30
CA PRO A 421 -7.81 -12.59 -0.13
C PRO A 421 -7.16 -11.47 -0.96
N GLN A 422 -6.92 -10.31 -0.34
CA GLN A 422 -6.20 -9.20 -0.94
C GLN A 422 -4.67 -9.24 -0.72
N GLY A 423 -4.16 -10.29 -0.06
CA GLY A 423 -2.73 -10.52 0.08
C GLY A 423 -2.12 -11.07 -1.20
N ILE A 424 -0.80 -10.93 -1.37
CA ILE A 424 -0.11 -11.34 -2.60
C ILE A 424 -0.36 -12.80 -3.01
N VAL A 425 -0.53 -13.72 -2.05
CA VAL A 425 -0.89 -15.13 -2.33
C VAL A 425 -2.29 -15.21 -2.91
N GLY A 426 -3.28 -14.54 -2.29
CA GLY A 426 -4.65 -14.45 -2.79
C GLY A 426 -4.76 -13.78 -4.16
N LEU A 427 -4.02 -12.69 -4.38
CA LEU A 427 -3.98 -12.00 -5.68
C LEU A 427 -3.35 -12.86 -6.78
N SER A 428 -2.30 -13.63 -6.44
CA SER A 428 -1.67 -14.57 -7.37
C SER A 428 -2.64 -15.68 -7.78
N LEU A 429 -3.33 -16.28 -6.81
CA LEU A 429 -4.37 -17.28 -7.06
C LEU A 429 -5.52 -16.69 -7.87
N LEU A 430 -5.99 -15.48 -7.55
CA LEU A 430 -7.06 -14.81 -8.27
C LEU A 430 -6.70 -14.60 -9.75
N PHE A 431 -5.49 -14.09 -10.02
CA PHE A 431 -4.97 -13.94 -11.37
C PHE A 431 -4.94 -15.28 -12.12
N GLU A 432 -4.38 -16.33 -11.51
CA GLU A 432 -4.28 -17.65 -12.14
C GLU A 432 -5.66 -18.28 -12.38
N SER A 433 -6.59 -18.15 -11.44
CA SER A 433 -7.97 -18.66 -11.54
C SER A 433 -8.71 -18.02 -12.70
N LEU A 434 -8.72 -16.69 -12.74
CA LEU A 434 -9.40 -15.93 -13.77
C LEU A 434 -8.81 -16.19 -15.16
N LEU A 435 -7.47 -16.22 -15.28
CA LEU A 435 -6.82 -16.48 -16.57
C LEU A 435 -7.08 -17.91 -17.06
N GLN A 436 -7.05 -18.91 -16.18
CA GLN A 436 -7.38 -20.30 -16.55
C GLN A 436 -8.85 -20.45 -16.95
N THR A 437 -9.75 -19.74 -16.28
CA THR A 437 -11.20 -19.84 -16.53
C THR A 437 -11.61 -19.14 -17.82
N HIS A 438 -11.09 -17.94 -18.08
CA HIS A 438 -11.53 -17.09 -19.20
C HIS A 438 -10.60 -17.08 -20.42
N GLU A 439 -9.37 -17.57 -20.27
CA GLU A 439 -8.35 -17.62 -21.31
C GLU A 439 -7.56 -18.94 -21.26
N SER A 440 -8.29 -20.06 -21.12
CA SER A 440 -7.73 -21.41 -20.97
C SER A 440 -6.73 -21.78 -22.08
N ASP A 441 -7.07 -21.53 -23.34
CA ASP A 441 -6.21 -21.80 -24.49
C ASP A 441 -4.89 -21.01 -24.43
N LEU A 442 -4.97 -19.73 -24.03
CA LEU A 442 -3.82 -18.88 -23.86
C LEU A 442 -2.93 -19.37 -22.72
N PHE A 443 -3.54 -19.70 -21.57
CA PHE A 443 -2.81 -20.23 -20.43
C PHE A 443 -2.07 -21.52 -20.80
N PHE A 444 -2.76 -22.46 -21.44
CA PHE A 444 -2.19 -23.72 -21.88
C PHE A 444 -1.05 -23.52 -22.88
N HIS A 445 -1.24 -22.66 -23.88
CA HIS A 445 -0.22 -22.32 -24.85
C HIS A 445 1.04 -21.73 -24.18
N LEU A 446 0.88 -20.71 -23.33
CA LEU A 446 1.99 -20.10 -22.61
C LEU A 446 2.76 -21.14 -21.79
N LYS A 447 2.05 -22.00 -21.07
CA LYS A 447 2.67 -23.10 -20.32
C LYS A 447 3.45 -24.05 -21.23
N SER A 448 2.92 -24.38 -22.40
CA SER A 448 3.58 -25.28 -23.37
C SER A 448 4.91 -24.74 -23.90
N VAL A 449 5.05 -23.41 -23.99
CA VAL A 449 6.29 -22.73 -24.40
C VAL A 449 7.19 -22.34 -23.22
N GLY A 450 6.93 -22.90 -22.04
CA GLY A 450 7.70 -22.67 -20.82
C GLY A 450 7.40 -21.35 -20.09
N CYS A 451 6.34 -20.64 -20.51
CA CYS A 451 5.88 -19.42 -19.87
C CYS A 451 4.79 -19.69 -18.84
N GLN A 452 5.14 -19.57 -17.56
CA GLN A 452 4.17 -19.54 -16.48
C GLN A 452 3.67 -18.09 -16.32
N PRO A 453 2.40 -17.77 -16.62
CA PRO A 453 1.92 -16.38 -16.68
C PRO A 453 2.21 -15.57 -15.42
N LEU A 454 2.08 -16.19 -14.24
CA LEU A 454 2.34 -15.52 -12.97
C LEU A 454 3.80 -15.07 -12.83
N LYS A 455 4.79 -15.78 -13.41
CA LYS A 455 6.21 -15.35 -13.36
C LYS A 455 6.43 -13.99 -14.03
N VAL A 456 5.59 -13.64 -15.00
CA VAL A 456 5.60 -12.32 -15.65
C VAL A 456 4.78 -11.32 -14.82
N ALA A 457 3.57 -11.68 -14.42
CA ALA A 457 2.64 -10.78 -13.74
C ALA A 457 3.04 -10.43 -12.30
N PHE A 458 3.78 -11.29 -11.61
CA PHE A 458 4.07 -11.15 -10.18
C PHE A 458 4.75 -9.82 -9.83
N LYS A 459 5.70 -9.38 -10.67
CA LYS A 459 6.39 -8.10 -10.46
C LYS A 459 5.44 -6.90 -10.56
N TRP A 460 4.41 -6.98 -11.41
CA TRP A 460 3.37 -5.96 -11.51
C TRP A 460 2.51 -5.94 -10.26
N LEU A 461 2.08 -7.12 -9.77
CA LEU A 461 1.26 -7.23 -8.56
C LEU A 461 1.98 -6.70 -7.32
N VAL A 462 3.24 -7.10 -7.12
CA VAL A 462 4.03 -6.65 -5.95
C VAL A 462 4.24 -5.14 -5.97
N ARG A 463 4.47 -4.51 -7.14
CA ARG A 463 4.65 -3.04 -7.21
C ARG A 463 3.35 -2.27 -7.44
N ALA A 464 2.20 -2.92 -7.35
CA ALA A 464 0.90 -2.34 -7.70
C ALA A 464 0.92 -1.57 -9.03
N PHE A 465 1.60 -2.15 -10.03
CA PHE A 465 1.87 -1.64 -11.39
C PHE A 465 2.74 -0.38 -11.52
N SER A 466 3.21 0.19 -10.42
CA SER A 466 4.13 1.33 -10.45
C SER A 466 5.48 0.95 -11.07
N GLY A 467 5.96 1.78 -12.00
CA GLY A 467 7.18 1.54 -12.78
C GLY A 467 6.99 0.58 -13.96
N TYR A 468 5.74 0.25 -14.30
CA TYR A 468 5.39 -0.53 -15.49
C TYR A 468 4.37 0.18 -16.37
N LEU A 469 3.38 0.84 -15.76
CA LEU A 469 2.42 1.71 -16.43
C LEU A 469 2.89 3.16 -16.40
N SER A 470 2.30 4.01 -17.25
CA SER A 470 2.43 5.46 -17.10
C SER A 470 1.79 5.94 -15.78
N SER A 471 2.31 7.02 -15.21
CA SER A 471 1.95 7.50 -13.87
C SER A 471 0.48 7.88 -13.77
N ASP A 472 -0.11 8.47 -14.80
CA ASP A 472 -1.55 8.76 -14.90
C ASP A 472 -2.39 7.48 -14.79
N GLN A 473 -1.97 6.40 -15.46
CA GLN A 473 -2.67 5.12 -15.44
C GLN A 473 -2.53 4.40 -14.09
N VAL A 474 -1.37 4.51 -13.44
CA VAL A 474 -1.19 4.02 -12.06
C VAL A 474 -2.12 4.76 -11.10
N LEU A 475 -2.24 6.08 -11.23
CA LEU A 475 -3.11 6.89 -10.39
C LEU A 475 -4.60 6.56 -10.61
N LEU A 476 -5.03 6.31 -11.85
CA LEU A 476 -6.39 5.83 -12.14
C LEU A 476 -6.68 4.45 -11.54
N LEU A 477 -5.68 3.55 -11.53
CA LEU A 477 -5.78 2.25 -10.86
C LEU A 477 -5.90 2.42 -9.35
N TRP A 478 -5.08 3.27 -8.75
CA TRP A 478 -5.07 3.50 -7.30
C TRP A 478 -6.31 4.27 -6.82
N ASP A 479 -6.93 5.10 -7.67
CA ASP A 479 -8.28 5.63 -7.42
C ASP A 479 -9.26 4.49 -7.13
N ARG A 480 -9.18 3.37 -7.88
CA ARG A 480 -10.07 2.20 -7.69
C ARG A 480 -9.68 1.37 -6.47
N VAL A 481 -8.39 1.25 -6.16
CA VAL A 481 -7.94 0.61 -4.91
C VAL A 481 -8.57 1.32 -3.71
N LEU A 482 -8.52 2.65 -3.67
CA LEU A 482 -9.08 3.47 -2.60
C LEU A 482 -10.61 3.47 -2.60
N ALA A 483 -11.24 3.64 -3.76
CA ALA A 483 -12.69 3.73 -3.89
C ALA A 483 -13.40 2.43 -3.53
N TYR A 484 -12.81 1.28 -3.86
CA TYR A 484 -13.37 -0.04 -3.54
C TYR A 484 -12.75 -0.67 -2.29
N ASN A 485 -11.76 -0.03 -1.69
CA ASN A 485 -11.01 -0.55 -0.55
C ASN A 485 -10.49 -1.99 -0.81
N SER A 486 -9.96 -2.23 -2.02
CA SER A 486 -9.51 -3.56 -2.42
C SER A 486 -8.32 -3.54 -3.38
N LEU A 487 -7.37 -4.45 -3.16
CA LEU A 487 -6.26 -4.73 -4.09
C LEU A 487 -6.60 -5.76 -5.17
N GLU A 488 -7.79 -6.38 -5.16
CA GLU A 488 -8.16 -7.44 -6.12
C GLU A 488 -8.19 -6.94 -7.57
N ILE A 489 -8.42 -5.64 -7.76
CA ILE A 489 -8.38 -4.99 -9.08
C ILE A 489 -7.01 -5.13 -9.77
N LEU A 490 -5.93 -5.31 -9.01
CA LEU A 490 -4.58 -5.54 -9.55
C LEU A 490 -4.52 -6.88 -10.32
N ALA A 491 -5.13 -7.93 -9.78
CA ALA A 491 -5.19 -9.24 -10.45
C ALA A 491 -6.09 -9.17 -11.69
N VAL A 492 -7.21 -8.46 -11.62
CA VAL A 492 -8.11 -8.23 -12.76
C VAL A 492 -7.37 -7.53 -13.90
N LEU A 493 -6.63 -6.45 -13.60
CA LEU A 493 -5.83 -5.75 -14.60
C LEU A 493 -4.77 -6.65 -15.22
N ALA A 494 -4.08 -7.46 -14.42
CA ALA A 494 -3.10 -8.41 -14.95
C ALA A 494 -3.75 -9.37 -15.96
N VAL A 495 -4.93 -9.94 -15.66
CA VAL A 495 -5.67 -10.80 -16.61
C VAL A 495 -6.10 -10.02 -17.86
N ALA A 496 -6.56 -8.77 -17.70
CA ALA A 496 -6.96 -7.91 -18.81
C ALA A 496 -5.81 -7.67 -19.79
N ILE A 497 -4.59 -7.45 -19.29
CA ILE A 497 -3.39 -7.25 -20.12
C ILE A 497 -3.07 -8.51 -20.94
N PHE A 498 -3.09 -9.69 -20.31
CA PHE A 498 -2.88 -10.95 -21.03
C PHE A 498 -3.97 -11.19 -22.09
N SER A 499 -5.23 -10.94 -21.73
CA SER A 499 -6.37 -11.08 -22.65
C SER A 499 -6.24 -10.11 -23.84
N PHE A 500 -5.85 -8.86 -23.59
CA PHE A 500 -5.65 -7.86 -24.63
C PHE A 500 -4.52 -8.20 -25.59
N ARG A 501 -3.42 -8.78 -25.09
CA ARG A 501 -2.28 -9.21 -25.90
C ARG A 501 -2.42 -10.63 -26.45
N LYS A 502 -3.57 -11.32 -26.25
CA LYS A 502 -3.80 -12.72 -26.59
C LYS A 502 -3.36 -13.08 -28.01
N THR A 503 -3.77 -12.32 -29.02
CA THR A 503 -3.46 -12.63 -30.43
C THR A 503 -1.96 -12.69 -30.71
N ASN A 504 -1.16 -11.85 -30.03
CA ASN A 504 0.30 -11.87 -30.15
C ASN A 504 0.91 -12.97 -29.29
N LEU A 505 0.40 -13.16 -28.07
CA LEU A 505 0.85 -14.20 -27.17
C LEU A 505 0.63 -15.62 -27.71
N MET A 506 -0.46 -15.87 -28.45
CA MET A 506 -0.72 -17.18 -29.09
C MET A 506 0.28 -17.53 -30.20
N LYS A 507 1.11 -16.58 -30.64
CA LYS A 507 2.10 -16.77 -31.71
C LYS A 507 3.51 -16.99 -31.16
N VAL A 508 3.72 -16.81 -29.85
CA VAL A 508 5.06 -16.92 -29.26
C VAL A 508 5.47 -18.38 -29.17
N GLN A 509 6.78 -18.64 -29.25
CA GLN A 509 7.33 -20.00 -29.21
C GLN A 509 8.32 -20.20 -28.05
N SER A 510 8.49 -19.19 -27.21
CA SER A 510 9.41 -19.22 -26.07
C SER A 510 8.98 -18.26 -24.97
N TYR A 511 9.48 -18.51 -23.75
CA TYR A 511 9.34 -17.60 -22.61
C TYR A 511 9.78 -16.17 -22.93
N ASN A 512 10.95 -16.00 -23.56
CA ASN A 512 11.50 -14.68 -23.88
C ASN A 512 10.61 -13.90 -24.85
N ALA A 513 10.01 -14.57 -25.83
CA ALA A 513 9.09 -13.93 -26.77
C ALA A 513 7.78 -13.50 -26.06
N ALA A 514 7.26 -14.33 -25.15
CA ALA A 514 6.11 -13.95 -24.32
C ALA A 514 6.42 -12.74 -23.41
N GLU A 515 7.59 -12.74 -22.76
CA GLU A 515 8.04 -11.61 -21.94
C GLU A 515 8.20 -10.34 -22.78
N ALA A 516 8.74 -10.43 -24.00
CA ALA A 516 8.88 -9.28 -24.90
C ALA A 516 7.53 -8.67 -25.30
N VAL A 517 6.51 -9.49 -25.58
CA VAL A 517 5.14 -9.01 -25.87
C VAL A 517 4.52 -8.26 -24.68
N LEU A 518 4.95 -8.59 -23.46
CA LEU A 518 4.45 -8.04 -22.20
C LEU A 518 5.41 -7.05 -21.54
N ALA A 519 6.52 -6.70 -22.19
CA ALA A 519 7.58 -5.90 -21.56
C ALA A 519 7.14 -4.44 -21.36
N ASP A 520 6.49 -3.87 -22.37
CA ASP A 520 6.02 -2.47 -22.36
C ASP A 520 4.51 -2.39 -22.13
N LEU A 521 4.15 -1.82 -20.98
CA LEU A 521 2.77 -1.55 -20.58
C LEU A 521 2.46 -0.05 -20.56
N THR A 522 3.43 0.82 -20.88
CA THR A 522 3.30 2.29 -20.71
C THR A 522 2.21 2.90 -21.58
N THR A 523 1.87 2.26 -22.69
CA THR A 523 0.84 2.70 -23.64
C THR A 523 -0.57 2.21 -23.31
N LEU A 524 -0.72 1.36 -22.28
CA LEU A 524 -2.01 0.73 -21.97
C LEU A 524 -2.94 1.66 -21.21
N GLN A 525 -4.20 1.72 -21.65
CA GLN A 525 -5.27 2.39 -20.94
C GLN A 525 -5.92 1.41 -19.96
N VAL A 526 -5.70 1.63 -18.67
CA VAL A 526 -6.06 0.69 -17.59
C VAL A 526 -7.55 0.51 -17.44
N ILE A 527 -8.30 1.62 -17.41
CA ILE A 527 -9.74 1.54 -17.15
C ILE A 527 -10.46 0.81 -18.30
N PRO A 528 -10.26 1.15 -19.59
CA PRO A 528 -10.90 0.40 -20.68
C PRO A 528 -10.56 -1.10 -20.65
N LEU A 529 -9.32 -1.47 -20.36
CA LEU A 529 -8.91 -2.87 -20.27
C LEU A 529 -9.66 -3.63 -19.18
N ILE A 530 -9.77 -3.03 -17.98
CA ILE A 530 -10.54 -3.62 -16.88
C ILE A 530 -12.01 -3.76 -17.27
N GLN A 531 -12.60 -2.72 -17.90
CA GLN A 531 -14.00 -2.76 -18.33
C GLN A 531 -14.27 -3.87 -19.34
N LEU A 532 -13.39 -4.02 -20.34
CA LEU A 532 -13.47 -5.09 -21.33
C LEU A 532 -13.37 -6.47 -20.67
N SER A 533 -12.39 -6.64 -19.76
CA SER A 533 -12.16 -7.92 -19.09
C SER A 533 -13.30 -8.32 -18.15
N LEU A 534 -13.93 -7.36 -17.46
CA LEU A 534 -15.02 -7.65 -16.52
C LEU A 534 -16.38 -7.71 -17.21
N PHE A 535 -16.67 -6.86 -18.20
CA PHE A 535 -18.05 -6.60 -18.65
C PHE A 535 -18.32 -6.84 -20.13
N SER A 536 -17.32 -7.13 -20.97
CA SER A 536 -17.53 -7.39 -22.41
C SER A 536 -17.65 -8.87 -22.79
N LYS A 537 -17.48 -9.78 -21.82
CA LYS A 537 -17.47 -11.23 -22.05
C LYS A 537 -18.74 -11.90 -21.55
#